data_AF-A0A383CN51-F1
#
_entry.id   AF-A0A383CN51-F1
#
_cell.length_a   1.000
_cell.length_b   1.000
_cell.length_c   1.000
_cell.angle_alpha   90.00
_cell.angle_beta   90.00
_cell.angle_gamma   90.00
#
_symmetry.space_group_name_H-M   'P 1'
#
loop_
_entity.id
_entity.type
_entity.pdbx_description
1 polymer ?
#
loop_
_entity_poly.entity_id
_entity_poly.type
_entity_poly.pdbx_seq_one_letter_code
_entity_poly.pdbx_strand_id
1 'polypeptide(L)'
;MKTFKQHLAEHSGKAFKSQWMDQDTLPSAEHAIEALNSLVGQLAEHEYLNPKVGIEVLESQLGKLGYHFEAPSLDGGDGTYSLPLSYGSGSFEVDRSQNPYGEFKDSDGISEHIQGGVSLVIDVMKSGDGKTLMNAQIVKNMDAEKVTPVDQIKVKDK
;
A
#
# COMPACT_ATOMS: atom_id res chain seq x y z
N MET A 1 45.08 -11.80 -9.52
CA MET A 1 44.09 -12.02 -8.45
C MET A 1 43.24 -10.76 -8.34
N LYS A 2 41.91 -10.89 -8.33
CA LYS A 2 41.02 -9.73 -8.23
C LYS A 2 41.13 -9.09 -6.84
N THR A 3 40.98 -7.77 -6.75
CA THR A 3 40.99 -7.07 -5.47
C THR A 3 39.64 -7.20 -4.78
N PHE A 4 39.63 -7.22 -3.44
CA PHE A 4 38.40 -7.32 -2.64
C PHE A 4 37.36 -6.23 -2.99
N LYS A 5 37.83 -5.02 -3.31
CA LYS A 5 36.98 -3.92 -3.81
C LYS A 5 36.29 -4.26 -5.13
N GLN A 6 36.98 -4.96 -6.03
CA GLN A 6 36.43 -5.38 -7.31
C GLN A 6 35.42 -6.53 -7.15
N HIS A 7 35.59 -7.40 -6.16
CA HIS A 7 34.60 -8.45 -5.83
C HIS A 7 33.31 -7.86 -5.24
N LEU A 8 33.43 -6.86 -4.35
CA LEU A 8 32.29 -6.11 -3.81
C LEU A 8 31.49 -5.38 -4.90
N ALA A 9 32.17 -4.74 -5.85
CA ALA A 9 31.51 -4.04 -6.96
C ALA A 9 30.82 -4.96 -7.96
N GLU A 10 31.34 -6.18 -8.18
CA GLU A 10 30.73 -7.17 -9.07
C GLU A 10 29.48 -7.82 -8.43
N HIS A 11 29.40 -7.91 -7.10
CA HIS A 11 28.27 -8.54 -6.38
C HIS A 11 27.21 -7.55 -5.86
N SER A 12 27.50 -6.24 -5.84
CA SER A 12 26.61 -5.21 -5.29
C SER A 12 25.46 -4.79 -6.21
N GLY A 13 25.49 -5.13 -7.50
CA GLY A 13 24.54 -4.58 -8.47
C GLY A 13 23.08 -5.07 -8.36
N LYS A 14 22.84 -6.24 -7.77
CA LYS A 14 21.48 -6.85 -7.70
C LYS A 14 21.06 -7.23 -6.29
N ALA A 15 21.92 -7.88 -5.51
CA ALA A 15 21.60 -8.30 -4.14
C ALA A 15 21.61 -7.14 -3.14
N PHE A 16 22.51 -6.17 -3.32
CA PHE A 16 22.59 -5.02 -2.41
C PHE A 16 21.36 -4.13 -2.56
N LYS A 17 20.91 -3.84 -3.79
CA LYS A 17 19.79 -2.93 -4.07
C LYS A 17 18.46 -3.38 -3.44
N SER A 18 18.18 -4.68 -3.43
CA SER A 18 17.00 -5.25 -2.76
C SER A 18 17.04 -5.05 -1.23
N GLN A 19 18.21 -5.19 -0.60
CA GLN A 19 18.34 -5.04 0.85
C GLN A 19 18.08 -3.60 1.34
N TRP A 20 18.39 -2.58 0.52
CA TRP A 20 18.07 -1.19 0.84
C TRP A 20 16.59 -0.87 0.60
N MET A 21 16.01 -1.39 -0.49
CA MET A 21 14.59 -1.22 -0.77
C MET A 21 13.71 -1.81 0.33
N ASP A 22 14.02 -3.00 0.84
CA ASP A 22 13.23 -3.60 1.93
C ASP A 22 13.26 -2.72 3.20
N GLN A 23 14.44 -2.19 3.55
CA GLN A 23 14.60 -1.33 4.74
C GLN A 23 13.89 0.02 4.60
N ASP A 24 13.92 0.60 3.40
CA ASP A 24 13.29 1.90 3.11
C ASP A 24 11.77 1.78 2.97
N THR A 25 11.24 0.57 2.73
CA THR A 25 9.79 0.32 2.65
C THR A 25 9.13 -0.04 3.97
N LEU A 26 9.88 -0.20 5.07
CA LEU A 26 9.29 -0.52 6.37
C LEU A 26 8.38 0.60 6.88
N PRO A 27 7.29 0.30 7.62
CA PRO A 27 6.41 1.35 8.18
C PRO A 27 7.14 2.36 9.06
N SER A 28 8.22 1.95 9.72
CA SER A 28 9.05 2.80 10.59
C SER A 28 10.02 3.72 9.85
N ALA A 29 10.20 3.56 8.54
CA ALA A 29 11.13 4.36 7.76
C ALA A 29 10.53 5.72 7.38
N GLU A 30 11.34 6.78 7.40
CA GLU A 30 10.90 8.14 7.09
C GLU A 30 10.39 8.27 5.63
N HIS A 31 11.00 7.53 4.70
CA HIS A 31 10.68 7.56 3.28
C HIS A 31 9.78 6.40 2.81
N ALA A 32 9.17 5.66 3.75
CA ALA A 32 8.36 4.47 3.44
C ALA A 32 7.28 4.73 2.40
N ILE A 33 6.54 5.81 2.56
CA ILE A 33 5.42 6.14 1.66
C ILE A 33 5.93 6.55 0.28
N GLU A 34 7.05 7.25 0.19
CA GLU A 34 7.64 7.64 -1.10
C GLU A 34 8.15 6.40 -1.84
N ALA A 35 8.84 5.49 -1.15
CA ALA A 35 9.30 4.23 -1.70
C ALA A 35 8.13 3.35 -2.19
N LEU A 36 7.09 3.21 -1.37
CA LEU A 36 5.88 2.45 -1.73
C LEU A 36 5.14 3.10 -2.90
N ASN A 37 5.00 4.43 -2.93
CA ASN A 37 4.40 5.14 -4.06
C ASN A 37 5.21 4.98 -5.35
N SER A 38 6.54 4.99 -5.27
CA SER A 38 7.39 4.73 -6.44
C SER A 38 7.20 3.32 -6.99
N LEU A 39 7.07 2.32 -6.11
CA LEU A 39 6.81 0.93 -6.50
C LEU A 39 5.42 0.78 -7.13
N VAL A 40 4.38 1.25 -6.42
CA VAL A 40 3.00 1.13 -6.86
C VAL A 40 2.78 1.90 -8.17
N GLY A 41 3.36 3.10 -8.30
CA GLY A 41 3.33 3.88 -9.54
C GLY A 41 3.95 3.13 -10.72
N GLN A 42 5.13 2.51 -10.55
CA GLN A 42 5.75 1.70 -11.60
C GLN A 42 4.88 0.50 -12.02
N LEU A 43 4.15 -0.12 -11.09
CA LEU A 43 3.27 -1.25 -11.37
C LEU A 43 1.95 -0.81 -12.02
N ALA A 44 1.51 0.42 -11.74
CA ALA A 44 0.28 1.04 -12.24
C ALA A 44 0.45 1.70 -13.62
N GLU A 45 1.66 2.12 -14.01
CA GLU A 45 1.93 2.67 -15.36
C GLU A 45 1.71 1.66 -16.52
N HIS A 46 1.25 0.44 -16.22
CA HIS A 46 1.01 -0.61 -17.18
C HIS A 46 -0.48 -0.65 -17.59
N GLU A 47 -0.74 -0.72 -18.91
CA GLU A 47 -2.09 -1.00 -19.41
C GLU A 47 -2.40 -2.49 -19.22
N TYR A 48 -3.43 -2.79 -18.42
CA TYR A 48 -3.88 -4.15 -18.22
C TYR A 48 -5.10 -4.43 -19.10
N LEU A 49 -5.11 -5.60 -19.75
CA LEU A 49 -6.31 -6.09 -20.42
C LEU A 49 -7.39 -6.49 -19.39
N ASN A 50 -6.96 -6.97 -18.23
CA ASN A 50 -7.83 -7.31 -17.11
C ASN A 50 -7.29 -6.65 -15.84
N PRO A 51 -8.05 -5.73 -15.22
CA PRO A 51 -7.60 -5.04 -14.01
C PRO A 51 -7.39 -5.98 -12.81
N LYS A 52 -8.01 -7.17 -12.80
CA LYS A 52 -7.74 -8.18 -11.75
C LYS A 52 -6.28 -8.62 -11.72
N VAL A 53 -5.66 -8.76 -12.90
CA VAL A 53 -4.24 -9.14 -13.00
C VAL A 53 -3.35 -8.04 -12.43
N GLY A 54 -3.70 -6.76 -12.64
CA GLY A 54 -2.97 -5.65 -12.04
C GLY A 54 -3.03 -5.67 -10.52
N ILE A 55 -4.20 -5.97 -9.95
CA ILE A 55 -4.37 -6.12 -8.49
C ILE A 55 -3.55 -7.30 -7.95
N GLU A 56 -3.58 -8.46 -8.60
CA GLU A 56 -2.79 -9.64 -8.20
C GLU A 56 -1.28 -9.34 -8.22
N VAL A 57 -0.82 -8.55 -9.20
CA VAL A 57 0.58 -8.11 -9.28
C VAL A 57 0.91 -7.16 -8.12
N LEU A 58 0.04 -6.19 -7.82
CA LEU A 58 0.21 -5.30 -6.67
C LEU A 58 0.27 -6.11 -5.36
N GLU A 59 -0.66 -7.05 -5.17
CA GLU A 59 -0.69 -7.95 -4.01
C GLU A 59 0.60 -8.76 -3.89
N SER A 60 1.09 -9.32 -5.00
CA SER A 60 2.34 -10.10 -4.99
C SER A 60 3.56 -9.26 -4.63
N GLN A 61 3.65 -8.02 -5.13
CA GLN A 61 4.81 -7.16 -4.88
C GLN A 61 4.77 -6.53 -3.49
N LEU A 62 3.61 -6.03 -3.05
CA LEU A 62 3.42 -5.52 -1.70
C LEU A 62 3.56 -6.63 -0.65
N GLY A 63 3.08 -7.84 -0.95
CA GLY A 63 3.22 -9.00 -0.08
C GLY A 63 4.68 -9.44 0.13
N LYS A 64 5.57 -9.25 -0.86
CA LYS A 64 7.02 -9.49 -0.66
C LYS A 64 7.64 -8.54 0.35
N LEU A 65 7.11 -7.31 0.43
CA LEU A 65 7.52 -6.30 1.40
C LEU A 65 6.80 -6.46 2.75
N GLY A 66 5.92 -7.46 2.89
CA GLY A 66 5.14 -7.71 4.11
C GLY A 66 3.87 -6.87 4.22
N TYR A 67 3.45 -6.18 3.16
CA TYR A 67 2.20 -5.44 3.12
C TYR A 67 1.05 -6.27 2.56
N HIS A 68 -0.09 -6.23 3.23
CA HIS A 68 -1.28 -6.99 2.89
C HIS A 68 -2.51 -6.08 2.81
N PHE A 69 -3.38 -6.34 1.84
CA PHE A 69 -4.68 -5.69 1.68
C PHE A 69 -5.70 -6.72 1.15
N GLU A 70 -6.98 -6.44 1.37
CA GLU A 70 -8.06 -7.26 0.81
C GLU A 70 -8.36 -6.82 -0.63
N ALA A 71 -8.17 -7.71 -1.59
CA ALA A 71 -8.42 -7.40 -3.00
C ALA A 71 -9.93 -7.13 -3.25
N PRO A 72 -10.30 -5.98 -3.86
CA PRO A 72 -11.68 -5.64 -4.12
C PRO A 72 -12.24 -6.51 -5.24
N SER A 73 -13.53 -6.85 -5.13
CA SER A 73 -14.25 -7.48 -6.24
C SER A 73 -14.51 -6.45 -7.34
N LEU A 74 -13.69 -6.48 -8.39
CA LEU A 74 -13.87 -5.64 -9.57
C LEU A 74 -15.07 -6.10 -10.40
N ASP A 75 -16.10 -5.24 -10.51
CA ASP A 75 -17.32 -5.47 -11.34
C ASP A 75 -17.11 -5.07 -12.82
N GLY A 76 -15.85 -4.94 -13.25
CA GLY A 76 -15.51 -4.63 -14.64
C GLY A 76 -16.00 -3.26 -15.11
N GLY A 77 -16.32 -2.33 -14.21
CA GLY A 77 -16.60 -0.91 -14.47
C GLY A 77 -15.42 0.00 -14.16
N ASP A 78 -15.61 1.30 -14.38
CA ASP A 78 -14.72 2.33 -13.86
C ASP A 78 -14.96 2.49 -12.36
N GLY A 79 -13.91 2.65 -11.57
CA GLY A 79 -14.07 2.78 -10.13
C GLY A 79 -12.78 3.10 -9.40
N THR A 80 -12.93 3.85 -8.30
CA THR A 80 -11.88 4.12 -7.34
C THR A 80 -12.11 3.27 -6.10
N TYR A 81 -11.09 2.51 -5.69
CA TYR A 81 -11.11 1.63 -4.53
C TYR A 81 -10.10 2.12 -3.51
N SER A 82 -10.52 2.37 -2.27
CA SER A 82 -9.63 2.69 -1.15
C SER A 82 -9.55 1.49 -0.23
N LEU A 83 -8.35 0.92 -0.08
CA LEU A 83 -8.10 -0.33 0.61
C LEU A 83 -7.10 -0.08 1.75
N PRO A 84 -7.49 -0.30 3.02
CA PRO A 84 -6.55 -0.14 4.13
C PRO A 84 -5.44 -1.20 4.03
N LEU A 85 -4.20 -0.78 4.26
CA LEU A 85 -3.05 -1.69 4.29
C LEU A 85 -2.77 -2.15 5.71
N SER A 86 -2.26 -3.37 5.81
CA SER A 86 -1.72 -3.95 7.04
C SER A 86 -0.29 -4.42 6.79
N TYR A 87 0.54 -4.41 7.82
CA TYR A 87 1.92 -4.85 7.75
C TYR A 87 2.13 -6.10 8.63
N GLY A 88 2.72 -7.14 8.05
CA GLY A 88 2.92 -8.43 8.70
C GLY A 88 1.60 -9.10 9.08
N SER A 89 1.54 -9.70 10.27
CA SER A 89 0.32 -10.30 10.84
C SER A 89 -0.48 -9.34 11.71
N GLY A 90 -0.20 -8.03 11.62
CA GLY A 90 -0.62 -7.05 12.63
C GLY A 90 0.28 -7.08 13.87
N SER A 91 0.06 -6.11 14.75
CA SER A 91 0.72 -6.00 16.05
C SER A 91 -0.28 -6.30 17.18
N PHE A 92 0.22 -7.03 18.17
CA PHE A 92 -0.52 -7.36 19.39
C PHE A 92 0.05 -6.51 20.53
N GLU A 93 -0.69 -5.48 20.94
CA GLU A 93 -0.33 -4.66 22.07
C GLU A 93 -1.28 -4.88 23.25
N VAL A 94 -0.72 -4.81 24.46
CA VAL A 94 -1.49 -4.84 25.70
C VAL A 94 -1.54 -3.42 26.24
N ASP A 95 -2.67 -2.76 26.05
CA ASP A 95 -2.89 -1.43 26.64
C ASP A 95 -3.22 -1.60 28.12
N ARG A 96 -2.28 -1.18 28.98
CA ARG A 96 -2.46 -1.16 30.44
C ARG A 96 -2.84 0.22 30.97
N SER A 97 -3.09 1.20 30.10
CA SER A 97 -3.39 2.58 30.48
C SER A 97 -4.79 2.69 31.09
N GLN A 98 -5.77 2.00 30.51
CA GLN A 98 -7.16 2.06 30.97
C GLN A 98 -7.57 0.91 31.90
N ASN A 99 -6.86 -0.22 31.87
CA ASN A 99 -7.20 -1.38 32.69
C ASN A 99 -5.93 -2.05 33.25
N PRO A 100 -5.79 -2.25 34.58
CA PRO A 100 -4.64 -2.95 35.17
C PRO A 100 -4.51 -4.41 34.74
N TYR A 101 -5.58 -5.02 34.19
CA TYR A 101 -5.53 -6.35 33.58
C TYR A 101 -4.99 -6.36 32.15
N GLY A 102 -4.87 -5.18 31.52
CA GLY A 102 -4.49 -5.02 30.13
C GLY A 102 -5.63 -5.41 29.18
N GLU A 103 -5.97 -4.55 28.23
CA GLU A 103 -6.83 -4.93 27.11
C GLU A 103 -5.98 -5.26 25.89
N PHE A 104 -6.30 -6.38 25.23
CA PHE A 104 -5.67 -6.73 23.96
C PHE A 104 -6.20 -5.80 22.89
N LYS A 105 -5.29 -5.10 22.23
CA LYS A 105 -5.60 -4.26 21.08
C LYS A 105 -4.90 -4.82 19.86
N ASP A 106 -5.71 -5.27 18.91
CA ASP A 106 -5.24 -5.66 17.58
C ASP A 106 -5.02 -4.39 16.76
N SER A 107 -3.86 -4.31 16.11
CA SER A 107 -3.45 -3.17 15.29
C SER A 107 -2.94 -3.65 13.93
N ASP A 108 -3.00 -2.77 12.93
CA ASP A 108 -2.62 -3.02 11.54
C ASP A 108 -1.09 -3.13 11.32
N GLY A 109 -0.29 -2.90 12.36
CA GLY A 109 1.18 -2.90 12.30
C GLY A 109 1.78 -1.68 11.60
N ILE A 110 0.96 -0.71 11.19
CA ILE A 110 1.39 0.51 10.50
C ILE A 110 1.06 1.75 11.33
N SER A 111 -0.12 1.76 11.97
CA SER A 111 -0.66 2.89 12.73
C SER A 111 0.22 3.34 13.90
N GLU A 112 1.09 2.46 14.41
CA GLU A 112 2.08 2.75 15.46
C GLU A 112 3.24 3.62 14.96
N HIS A 113 3.61 3.48 13.70
CA HIS A 113 4.71 4.20 13.07
C HIS A 113 4.20 5.40 12.26
N ILE A 114 3.06 5.26 11.61
CA ILE A 114 2.42 6.27 10.78
C ILE A 114 1.04 6.52 11.38
N GLN A 115 0.87 7.65 12.06
CA GLN A 115 -0.39 7.99 12.72
C GLN A 115 -1.56 7.89 11.73
N GLY A 116 -2.58 7.10 12.10
CA GLY A 116 -3.78 6.83 11.29
C GLY A 116 -3.64 5.72 10.25
N GLY A 117 -2.44 5.19 10.02
CA GLY A 117 -2.20 4.14 9.04
C GLY A 117 -2.20 4.65 7.59
N VAL A 118 -2.11 3.72 6.64
CA VAL A 118 -2.05 4.01 5.21
C VAL A 118 -3.06 3.16 4.44
N SER A 119 -3.55 3.69 3.33
CA SER A 119 -4.43 2.99 2.40
C SER A 119 -3.88 3.01 0.99
N LEU A 120 -4.09 1.91 0.26
CA LEU A 120 -3.87 1.80 -1.16
C LEU A 120 -5.13 2.24 -1.90
N VAL A 121 -5.02 3.33 -2.65
CA VAL A 121 -6.06 3.82 -3.55
C VAL A 121 -5.75 3.31 -4.95
N ILE A 122 -6.72 2.64 -5.57
CA ILE A 122 -6.63 2.09 -6.92
C ILE A 122 -7.73 2.74 -7.76
N ASP A 123 -7.34 3.41 -8.83
CA ASP A 123 -8.24 4.00 -9.83
C ASP A 123 -8.23 3.14 -11.09
N VAL A 124 -9.38 2.58 -11.43
CA VAL A 124 -9.56 1.74 -12.62
C VAL A 124 -10.41 2.51 -13.62
N MET A 125 -9.87 2.73 -14.83
CA MET A 125 -10.55 3.44 -15.92
C MET A 125 -10.46 2.63 -17.22
N LYS A 126 -11.59 2.45 -17.90
CA LYS A 126 -11.65 1.85 -19.23
C LYS A 126 -11.10 2.82 -20.26
N SER A 127 -10.09 2.37 -20.98
CA SER A 127 -9.63 3.01 -22.20
C SER A 127 -10.51 2.55 -23.37
N GLY A 128 -10.75 3.46 -24.33
CA GLY A 128 -11.66 3.25 -25.47
C GLY A 128 -11.33 2.05 -26.37
N ASP A 129 -10.11 1.50 -26.26
CA ASP A 129 -9.64 0.33 -27.01
C ASP A 129 -9.94 -1.02 -26.32
N GLY A 130 -10.79 -1.04 -25.28
CA GLY A 130 -11.11 -2.25 -24.51
C GLY A 130 -10.00 -2.65 -23.52
N LYS A 131 -9.00 -1.79 -23.34
CA LYS A 131 -7.99 -1.89 -22.29
C LYS A 131 -8.45 -1.18 -21.03
N THR A 132 -7.81 -1.48 -19.90
CA THR A 132 -8.06 -0.80 -18.64
C THR A 132 -6.77 -0.13 -18.17
N LEU A 133 -6.83 1.18 -17.97
CA LEU A 133 -5.83 1.95 -17.27
C LEU A 133 -6.07 1.78 -15.78
N MET A 134 -5.02 1.45 -15.06
CA MET A 134 -5.08 1.25 -13.62
C MET A 134 -4.05 2.18 -12.99
N ASN A 135 -4.47 3.20 -12.26
CA ASN A 135 -3.56 3.98 -11.43
C ASN A 135 -3.62 3.47 -9.99
N ALA A 136 -2.52 3.56 -9.26
CA ALA A 136 -2.52 3.20 -7.86
C ALA A 136 -1.58 4.10 -7.06
N GLN A 137 -1.96 4.42 -5.83
CA GLN A 137 -1.23 5.31 -4.94
C GLN A 137 -1.49 4.97 -3.48
N ILE A 138 -0.48 5.17 -2.64
CA ILE A 138 -0.53 5.00 -1.19
C ILE A 138 -0.76 6.36 -0.56
N VAL A 139 -1.83 6.45 0.23
CA VAL A 139 -2.26 7.68 0.91
C VAL A 139 -2.28 7.43 2.41
N LYS A 140 -1.82 8.41 3.21
CA LYS A 140 -1.98 8.39 4.67
C LYS A 140 -3.45 8.62 5.01
N ASN A 141 -4.01 7.83 5.91
CA ASN A 141 -5.44 7.97 6.24
C ASN A 141 -5.75 9.33 6.92
N MET A 142 -4.78 9.95 7.59
CA MET A 142 -4.93 11.31 8.12
C MET A 142 -5.09 12.38 7.04
N ASP A 143 -4.48 12.19 5.87
CA ASP A 143 -4.62 13.10 4.73
C ASP A 143 -5.91 12.79 3.92
N ALA A 144 -6.45 11.57 4.08
CA ALA A 144 -7.68 11.13 3.42
C ALA A 144 -8.97 11.70 4.06
N GLU A 145 -8.90 12.27 5.27
CA GLU A 145 -10.06 12.94 5.91
C GLU A 145 -10.53 14.21 5.16
N LYS A 146 -9.79 14.66 4.13
CA LYS A 146 -10.21 15.75 3.24
C LYS A 146 -11.02 15.32 2.02
N VAL A 147 -11.28 14.02 1.82
CA VAL A 147 -12.09 13.55 0.70
C VAL A 147 -13.23 12.66 1.21
N THR A 148 -14.14 13.26 1.97
CA THR A 148 -15.46 12.66 2.18
C THR A 148 -16.23 12.69 0.85
N PRO A 149 -16.69 11.53 0.32
CA PRO A 149 -17.64 11.52 -0.76
C PRO A 149 -19.00 11.90 -0.20
N VAL A 150 -19.46 13.09 -0.58
CA VAL A 150 -20.86 13.47 -0.75
C VAL A 150 -21.77 13.25 0.47
N ASP A 151 -22.11 14.36 1.14
CA ASP A 151 -23.37 14.58 1.85
C ASP A 151 -24.57 14.13 0.97
N GLN A 152 -24.86 12.84 0.96
CA GLN A 152 -26.18 12.35 0.65
C GLN A 152 -27.00 12.39 1.93
N ILE A 153 -28.05 13.22 1.89
CA ILE A 153 -29.33 13.15 2.62
C ILE A 153 -29.60 14.41 3.46
N LYS A 154 -30.23 15.40 2.81
CA LYS A 154 -31.62 15.78 3.12
C LYS A 154 -32.18 16.71 2.03
N VAL A 155 -32.66 16.12 0.93
CA VAL A 155 -33.86 16.65 0.28
C VAL A 155 -35.00 16.29 1.24
N LYS A 156 -35.49 17.29 1.98
CA LYS A 156 -36.78 17.20 2.64
C LYS A 156 -37.68 18.22 1.99
N ASP A 157 -38.47 17.74 1.04
CA ASP A 157 -39.66 18.40 0.55
C ASP A 157 -40.53 18.85 1.74
N LYS A 158 -40.77 20.16 1.85
CA LYS A 158 -42.10 20.75 2.02
C LYS A 158 -42.07 22.27 1.92
#